data_AF-A0A418KJI6-F1
#
_entry.id   AF-A0A418KJI6-F1
#
_cell.length_a   1.000
_cell.length_b   1.000
_cell.length_c   1.000
_cell.angle_alpha   90.00
_cell.angle_beta   90.00
_cell.angle_gamma   90.00
#
_symmetry.space_group_name_H-M   'P 1'
#
loop_
_entity.id
_entity.type
_entity.pdbx_description
1 polymer ?
#
loop_
_entity_poly.entity_id
_entity_poly.type
_entity_poly.pdbx_seq_one_letter_code
_entity_poly.pdbx_strand_id
1 'polypeptide(L)'
;MVRSAVPDTLAGCRAAIDAVDAALATLLEHRVALAGRVQRLKPVGGHAGRDARREAAIVAAMAERAPSLPPESLARIVTAIIEAGLDAAERDMSDEPPVWRL
;
A
#
# COMPACT_ATOMS: atom_id res chain seq x y z
N MET A 1 6.07 -19.38 8.06
CA MET A 1 7.08 -18.35 7.74
C MET A 1 8.31 -18.65 8.58
N VAL A 2 9.41 -19.05 7.94
CA VAL A 2 10.69 -19.27 8.62
C VAL A 2 11.22 -17.90 9.05
N ARG A 3 11.47 -17.70 10.35
CA ARG A 3 12.15 -16.49 10.82
C ARG A 3 13.58 -16.55 10.29
N SER A 4 13.89 -15.72 9.30
CA SER A 4 15.29 -15.51 8.92
C SER A 4 16.02 -14.90 10.12
N ALA A 5 17.22 -15.39 10.41
CA ALA A 5 18.09 -14.77 11.41
C ALA A 5 18.34 -13.30 11.01
N VAL A 6 18.34 -12.39 11.99
CA VAL A 6 18.67 -10.98 11.75
C VAL A 6 20.14 -10.91 11.31
N PRO A 7 20.45 -10.34 10.13
CA PRO A 7 21.84 -10.22 9.68
C PRO A 7 22.68 -9.35 10.63
N ASP A 8 23.95 -9.68 10.78
CA ASP A 8 24.92 -8.97 11.64
C ASP A 8 25.88 -8.05 10.85
N THR A 9 25.83 -8.10 9.51
CA THR A 9 26.59 -7.23 8.62
C THR A 9 25.71 -6.20 7.94
N LEU A 10 26.26 -5.01 7.65
CA LEU A 10 25.57 -3.96 6.88
C LEU A 10 25.08 -4.47 5.52
N ALA A 11 25.91 -5.26 4.82
CA ALA A 11 25.55 -5.84 3.53
C ALA A 11 24.37 -6.82 3.66
N GLY A 12 24.39 -7.69 4.69
CA GLY A 12 23.28 -8.59 4.96
C GLY A 12 21.98 -7.87 5.30
N CYS A 13 22.05 -6.82 6.12
CA CYS A 13 20.88 -6.00 6.46
C CYS A 13 20.27 -5.32 5.22
N ARG A 14 21.11 -4.78 4.32
CA ARG A 14 20.64 -4.17 3.06
C ARG A 14 19.94 -5.19 2.16
N ALA A 15 20.54 -6.37 1.97
CA ALA A 15 19.92 -7.42 1.18
C ALA A 15 18.57 -7.89 1.77
N ALA A 16 18.45 -7.91 3.10
CA ALA A 16 17.18 -8.21 3.75
C ALA A 16 16.13 -7.10 3.53
N ILE A 17 16.53 -5.83 3.55
CA ILE A 17 15.66 -4.69 3.21
C ILE A 17 15.21 -4.79 1.75
N ASP A 18 16.12 -5.05 0.81
CA ASP A 18 15.78 -5.18 -0.62
C ASP A 18 14.75 -6.28 -0.85
N ALA A 19 14.84 -7.40 -0.13
CA ALA A 19 13.85 -8.47 -0.20
C ALA A 19 12.48 -8.06 0.36
N VAL A 20 12.45 -7.28 1.45
CA VAL A 20 11.20 -6.70 1.98
C VAL A 20 10.60 -5.71 0.99
N ASP A 21 11.43 -4.86 0.37
CA ASP A 21 10.98 -3.86 -0.60
C ASP A 21 10.44 -4.50 -1.88
N ALA A 22 11.02 -5.60 -2.34
CA ALA A 22 10.48 -6.39 -3.44
C ALA A 22 9.08 -6.96 -3.12
N ALA A 23 8.89 -7.47 -1.90
CA ALA A 23 7.58 -7.92 -1.44
C ALA A 23 6.60 -6.75 -1.32
N LEU A 24 7.06 -5.60 -0.80
CA LEU A 24 6.26 -4.38 -0.68
C LEU A 24 5.80 -3.88 -2.05
N ALA A 25 6.67 -3.88 -3.06
CA ALA A 25 6.32 -3.49 -4.43
C ALA A 25 5.18 -4.36 -5.00
N THR A 26 5.25 -5.68 -4.82
CA THR A 26 4.19 -6.60 -5.26
C THR A 26 2.87 -6.33 -4.54
N LEU A 27 2.91 -6.07 -3.23
CA LEU A 27 1.71 -5.73 -2.45
C LEU A 27 1.12 -4.37 -2.85
N LEU A 28 1.97 -3.38 -3.16
CA LEU A 28 1.54 -2.08 -3.64
C LEU A 28 0.84 -2.19 -5.00
N GLU A 29 1.39 -2.94 -5.94
CA GLU A 29 0.76 -3.20 -7.25
C GLU A 29 -0.63 -3.81 -7.08
N HIS A 30 -0.74 -4.87 -6.27
CA HIS A 30 -2.03 -5.49 -5.97
C HIS A 30 -3.00 -4.50 -5.31
N ARG A 31 -2.53 -3.68 -4.37
CA ARG A 31 -3.35 -2.67 -3.70
C ARG A 31 -3.86 -1.61 -4.69
N VAL A 32 -3.03 -1.18 -5.64
CA VAL A 32 -3.41 -0.22 -6.69
C VAL A 32 -4.49 -0.82 -7.58
N ALA A 33 -4.34 -2.08 -8.00
CA ALA A 33 -5.37 -2.77 -8.79
C ALA A 33 -6.73 -2.83 -8.06
N LEU A 34 -6.72 -3.15 -6.75
CA LEU A 34 -7.92 -3.12 -5.91
C LEU A 34 -8.49 -1.70 -5.77
N ALA A 35 -7.64 -0.70 -5.58
CA ALA A 35 -8.07 0.70 -5.52
C ALA A 35 -8.75 1.14 -6.82
N GLY A 36 -8.18 0.82 -7.98
CA GLY A 36 -8.79 1.10 -9.28
C GLY A 36 -10.16 0.45 -9.44
N ARG A 37 -10.31 -0.82 -9.02
CA ARG A 37 -11.62 -1.48 -9.00
C ARG A 37 -12.62 -0.76 -8.10
N VAL A 38 -12.20 -0.34 -6.91
CA VAL A 38 -13.04 0.43 -5.97
C VAL A 38 -13.44 1.77 -6.58
N GLN A 39 -12.54 2.48 -7.27
CA GLN A 39 -12.85 3.76 -7.91
C GLN A 39 -13.96 3.63 -8.95
N ARG A 40 -13.94 2.57 -9.77
CA ARG A 40 -15.02 2.29 -10.75
C ARG A 40 -16.37 1.95 -10.10
N LEU A 41 -16.38 1.59 -8.81
CA LEU A 41 -17.61 1.28 -8.07
C LEU A 41 -18.14 2.49 -7.30
N LYS A 42 -17.34 3.53 -7.07
CA LYS A 42 -17.73 4.70 -6.29
C LYS A 42 -18.63 5.62 -7.11
N PRO A 43 -19.65 6.25 -6.50
CA PRO A 43 -20.41 7.31 -7.14
C PRO A 43 -19.57 8.60 -7.35
N VAL A 44 -18.60 8.84 -6.47
CA VAL A 44 -17.60 9.91 -6.60
C VAL A 44 -16.22 9.28 -6.51
N GLY A 45 -15.50 9.26 -7.63
CA GLY A 45 -14.16 8.70 -7.74
C GLY A 45 -13.04 9.72 -7.48
N GLY A 46 -11.80 9.26 -7.66
CA GLY A 46 -10.59 10.06 -7.55
C GLY A 46 -10.36 10.66 -6.17
N HIS A 47 -9.60 11.76 -6.14
CA HIS A 47 -9.30 12.52 -4.92
C HIS A 47 -10.54 13.10 -4.23
N ALA A 48 -11.59 13.44 -4.98
CA ALA A 48 -12.85 13.95 -4.43
C ALA A 48 -13.63 12.89 -3.63
N GLY A 49 -13.40 11.60 -3.90
CA GLY A 49 -14.03 10.47 -3.22
C GLY A 49 -13.26 9.94 -2.00
N ARG A 50 -12.34 10.73 -1.43
CA ARG A 50 -11.59 10.36 -0.23
C ARG A 50 -12.48 10.33 1.02
N ASP A 51 -12.19 9.41 1.92
CA ASP A 51 -12.94 9.19 3.15
C ASP A 51 -11.97 9.15 4.34
N ALA A 52 -11.83 10.29 5.02
CA ALA A 52 -10.89 10.45 6.12
C ALA A 52 -11.16 9.45 7.27
N ARG A 53 -12.41 9.05 7.51
CA ARG A 53 -12.74 8.06 8.53
C ARG A 53 -12.25 6.68 8.13
N ARG A 54 -12.44 6.29 6.87
CA ARG A 54 -11.92 5.03 6.34
C ARG A 54 -10.39 4.99 6.37
N GLU A 55 -9.74 6.09 6.01
CA GLU A 55 -8.29 6.24 6.02
C GLU A 55 -7.72 6.11 7.44
N ALA A 56 -8.33 6.77 8.43
CA ALA A 56 -7.94 6.63 9.84
C ALA A 56 -8.10 5.19 10.35
N ALA A 57 -9.16 4.48 9.94
CA ALA A 57 -9.36 3.08 10.29
C ALA A 57 -8.28 2.16 9.71
N ILE A 58 -7.76 2.47 8.51
CA ILE A 58 -6.62 1.74 7.92
C ILE A 58 -5.36 1.95 8.76
N VAL A 59 -5.08 3.19 9.16
CA VAL A 59 -3.93 3.52 10.02
C VAL A 59 -3.99 2.75 11.34
N ALA A 60 -5.15 2.74 12.01
CA ALA A 60 -5.34 2.00 13.26
C ALA A 60 -5.06 0.50 13.08
N ALA A 61 -5.61 -0.11 12.01
CA ALA A 61 -5.38 -1.53 11.72
C ALA A 61 -3.92 -1.85 11.34
N MET A 62 -3.18 -0.91 10.75
CA MET A 62 -1.75 -1.06 10.47
C MET A 62 -0.92 -0.91 11.75
N ALA A 63 -1.31 -0.02 12.66
CA ALA A 63 -0.58 0.20 13.93
C ALA A 63 -0.54 -1.06 14.80
N GLU A 64 -1.60 -1.89 14.79
CA GLU A 64 -1.60 -3.20 15.45
C GLU A 64 -0.52 -4.16 14.91
N ARG A 65 -0.16 -4.02 13.63
CA ARG A 65 0.80 -4.88 12.93
C ARG A 65 2.22 -4.30 12.91
N ALA A 66 2.35 -2.98 13.01
CA ALA A 66 3.61 -2.25 12.96
C ALA A 66 3.78 -1.37 14.21
N PRO A 67 3.87 -1.97 15.42
CA PRO A 67 3.88 -1.23 16.68
C PRO A 67 5.11 -0.32 16.87
N SER A 68 6.17 -0.54 16.08
CA SER A 68 7.37 0.31 16.09
C SER A 68 7.20 1.62 15.31
N LEU A 69 6.12 1.79 14.56
CA LEU A 69 5.81 3.02 13.83
C LEU A 69 4.70 3.79 14.56
N PRO A 70 4.94 5.06 14.94
CA PRO A 70 3.89 5.86 15.57
C PRO A 70 2.75 6.13 14.58
N PRO A 71 1.49 6.26 15.05
CA PRO A 71 0.31 6.42 14.18
C PRO A 71 0.43 7.55 13.15
N GLU A 72 1.09 8.65 13.50
CA GLU A 72 1.28 9.80 12.61
C GLU A 72 2.20 9.46 11.42
N SER A 73 3.21 8.63 11.65
CA SER A 73 4.09 8.16 10.57
C SER A 73 3.37 7.18 9.66
N LEU A 74 2.57 6.27 10.24
CA LEU A 74 1.70 5.39 9.46
C LEU A 74 0.66 6.16 8.65
N ALA A 75 0.08 7.23 9.20
CA ALA A 75 -0.86 8.08 8.49
C ALA A 75 -0.23 8.70 7.23
N ARG A 76 0.99 9.25 7.32
CA ARG A 76 1.70 9.78 6.15
C ARG A 76 1.95 8.71 5.09
N ILE A 77 2.37 7.52 5.50
CA ILE A 77 2.60 6.38 4.58
C ILE A 77 1.30 5.99 3.90
N VAL A 78 0.21 5.80 4.66
CA VAL A 78 -1.09 5.40 4.13
C VAL A 78 -1.62 6.45 3.16
N THR A 79 -1.51 7.74 3.49
CA THR A 79 -1.88 8.83 2.57
C THR A 79 -1.13 8.73 1.25
N ALA A 80 0.19 8.60 1.28
CA ALA A 80 1.00 8.48 0.07
C ALA A 80 0.61 7.25 -0.78
N ILE A 81 0.34 6.11 -0.15
CA ILE A 81 -0.09 4.89 -0.84
C ILE A 81 -1.50 5.07 -1.45
N ILE A 82 -2.40 5.79 -0.78
CA ILE A 82 -3.74 6.10 -1.32
C ILE A 82 -3.61 7.00 -2.53
N GLU A 83 -2.92 8.12 -2.40
CA GLU A 83 -2.75 9.12 -3.46
C GLU A 83 -2.10 8.49 -4.69
N ALA A 84 -1.02 7.72 -4.52
CA ALA A 84 -0.38 7.01 -5.62
C ALA A 84 -1.34 6.05 -6.35
N GLY A 85 -2.23 5.37 -5.62
CA GLY A 85 -3.23 4.48 -6.20
C GLY A 85 -4.38 5.22 -6.89
N LEU A 86 -4.76 6.40 -6.40
CA LEU A 86 -5.72 7.27 -7.08
C LEU A 86 -5.13 7.77 -8.40
N ASP A 87 -3.90 8.28 -8.38
CA ASP A 87 -3.21 8.78 -9.57
C ASP A 87 -3.00 7.67 -10.61
N ALA A 88 -2.68 6.46 -10.17
CA ALA A 88 -2.56 5.31 -11.07
C ALA A 88 -3.91 4.94 -11.71
N ALA A 89 -5.00 4.92 -10.93
CA ALA A 89 -6.33 4.66 -11.44
C ALA A 89 -6.82 5.74 -12.41
N GLU A 90 -6.43 7.00 -12.21
CA GLU A 90 -6.74 8.11 -13.13
C GLU A 90 -6.00 7.96 -14.47
N ARG A 91 -4.78 7.42 -14.47
CA ARG A 91 -4.02 7.12 -15.70
C ARG A 91 -4.58 5.89 -16.42
N ASP A 92 -5.06 4.90 -15.68
CA ASP A 92 -5.69 3.69 -16.20
C ASP A 92 -7.18 3.91 -16.50
N MET A 93 -7.45 4.78 -17.48
CA MET A 93 -8.79 4.99 -18.04
C MET A 93 -9.26 3.84 -18.94
N SER A 94 -8.60 2.69 -18.91
CA SER A 94 -9.03 1.52 -19.66
C SER A 94 -10.22 0.84 -18.95
N ASP A 95 -11.22 0.42 -19.71
CA ASP A 95 -12.35 -0.38 -19.21
C ASP A 95 -11.97 -1.87 -18.99
N GLU A 96 -10.69 -2.21 -19.17
CA GLU A 96 -10.21 -3.58 -19.03
C GLU A 96 -10.01 -3.93 -17.54
N PRO A 97 -10.51 -5.08 -17.07
CA PRO A 97 -10.26 -5.50 -15.69
C PRO A 97 -8.76 -5.75 -15.49
N PRO A 98 -8.15 -5.24 -14.39
CA PRO A 98 -6.74 -5.44 -14.14
C PRO A 98 -6.46 -6.94 -14.03
N VAL A 99 -5.46 -7.41 -14.80
CA VAL A 99 -4.99 -8.78 -14.71
C VAL A 99 -4.21 -8.92 -13.41
N TRP A 100 -4.86 -9.49 -12.40
CA TRP A 100 -4.23 -9.82 -11.12
C TRP A 100 -3.22 -10.94 -11.35
N ARG A 101 -1.94 -10.60 -11.48
CA ARG A 101 -0.86 -11.58 -11.38
C ARG A 101 -0.42 -11.61 -9.91
N LEU A 102 -0.90 -12.61 -9.17
CA LEU A 102 -0.34 -12.98 -7.87
C LEU A 102 0.78 -13.99 -8.06
#